data_AF-A0A502GM37-F1
#
_entry.id   AF-A0A502GM37-F1
#
_cell.length_a   1.000
_cell.length_b   1.000
_cell.length_c   1.000
_cell.angle_alpha   90.00
_cell.angle_beta   90.00
_cell.angle_gamma   90.00
#
_symmetry.space_group_name_H-M   'P 1'
#
loop_
_entity.id
_entity.type
_entity.pdbx_description
1 polymer ?
#
loop_
_entity_poly.entity_id
_entity_poly.type
_entity_poly.pdbx_seq_one_letter_code
_entity_poly.pdbx_strand_id
1 'polypeptide(L)'
;MADARPTTVFPAWLAGLLGFVAFEAVAYFGLRWALVGLGESNQYQENNTIVSNWVKAMAFVVLHLALAIGALMVVSNRVPRQYRGQVQRWFYVALLLSFVLLIPLF
;
A
#
# COMPACT_ATOMS: atom_id res chain seq x y z
N MET A 1 21.68 37.16 15.31
CA MET A 1 21.10 36.35 16.40
C MET A 1 20.43 35.15 15.76
N ALA A 2 20.63 33.96 16.33
CA ALA A 2 20.44 32.66 15.70
C ALA A 2 19.04 32.44 15.10
N ASP A 3 19.01 31.94 13.86
CA ASP A 3 17.84 31.30 13.25
C ASP A 3 17.46 30.09 14.12
N ALA A 4 16.47 30.27 14.99
CA ALA A 4 15.85 29.17 15.70
C ALA A 4 15.10 28.30 14.67
N ARG A 5 15.80 27.34 14.07
CA ARG A 5 15.15 26.24 13.35
C ARG A 5 14.18 25.59 14.33
N PRO A 6 12.87 25.55 14.04
CA PRO A 6 11.95 24.83 14.90
C PRO A 6 12.42 23.38 14.92
N THR A 7 12.83 22.90 16.09
CA THR A 7 13.07 21.49 16.35
C THR A 7 11.72 20.81 16.16
N THR A 8 11.47 20.31 14.97
CA THR A 8 10.30 19.47 14.68
C THR A 8 10.41 18.25 15.59
N VAL A 9 9.65 18.26 16.68
CA VAL A 9 9.60 17.20 17.69
C VAL A 9 9.18 15.86 17.06
N PHE A 10 8.52 15.91 15.90
CA PHE A 10 8.27 14.76 15.04
C PHE A 10 9.17 14.80 13.79
N PRO A 11 10.02 13.78 13.58
CA PRO A 11 10.82 13.74 12.38
C PRO A 11 9.92 13.38 11.18
N ALA A 12 10.03 14.14 10.09
CA ALA A 12 9.15 14.03 8.92
C ALA A 12 9.07 12.61 8.32
N TRP A 13 10.14 11.81 8.47
CA TRP A 13 10.15 10.42 8.03
C TRP A 13 9.20 9.52 8.84
N LEU A 14 9.02 9.79 10.14
CA LEU A 14 8.13 9.02 11.01
C LEU A 14 6.67 9.34 10.72
N ALA A 15 6.34 10.61 10.45
CA ALA A 15 5.02 11.01 9.98
C ALA A 15 4.69 10.35 8.63
N GLY A 16 5.66 10.30 7.71
CA GLY A 16 5.53 9.58 6.44
C GLY A 16 5.33 8.07 6.62
N LEU A 17 6.07 7.45 7.54
CA LEU A 17 5.95 6.02 7.85
C LEU A 17 4.57 5.70 8.44
N LEU A 18 4.09 6.48 9.41
CA LEU A 18 2.76 6.29 10.00
C LEU A 18 1.66 6.47 8.96
N GLY A 19 1.77 7.50 8.11
CA GLY A 19 0.82 7.72 7.01
C GLY A 19 0.82 6.58 6.00
N PHE A 20 2.01 6.04 5.67
CA PHE A 20 2.15 4.88 4.81
C PHE A 20 1.51 3.63 5.40
N VAL A 21 1.82 3.31 6.66
CA VAL A 21 1.25 2.14 7.35
C VAL A 21 -0.27 2.25 7.46
N ALA A 22 -0.80 3.43 7.78
CA ALA A 22 -2.24 3.66 7.84
C ALA A 22 -2.91 3.49 6.46
N PHE A 23 -2.31 4.05 5.40
CA PHE A 23 -2.78 3.86 4.03
C PHE A 23 -2.78 2.39 3.64
N GLU A 24 -1.69 1.68 3.91
CA GLU A 24 -1.51 0.28 3.55
C GLU A 24 -2.51 -0.62 4.27
N ALA A 25 -2.74 -0.38 5.56
CA ALA A 25 -3.74 -1.11 6.33
C ALA A 25 -5.14 -0.90 5.75
N VAL A 26 -5.53 0.34 5.46
CA VAL A 26 -6.84 0.65 4.87
C VAL A 26 -6.98 0.03 3.48
N ALA A 27 -5.94 0.11 2.65
CA ALA A 27 -5.92 -0.50 1.33
C ALA A 27 -6.05 -2.03 1.42
N TYR A 28 -5.27 -2.68 2.29
CA TYR A 28 -5.32 -4.13 2.47
C TYR A 28 -6.69 -4.60 2.97
N PHE A 29 -7.23 -4.00 4.04
CA PHE A 29 -8.52 -4.42 4.57
C PHE A 29 -9.68 -4.13 3.61
N GLY A 30 -9.63 -2.98 2.90
CA GLY A 30 -10.61 -2.64 1.88
C GLY A 30 -10.59 -3.61 0.70
N LEU A 31 -9.40 -3.95 0.20
CA LEU A 31 -9.25 -4.92 -0.89
C LEU A 31 -9.58 -6.34 -0.46
N ARG A 32 -9.17 -6.75 0.75
CA ARG A 32 -9.53 -8.05 1.31
C ARG A 32 -11.05 -8.21 1.34
N TRP A 33 -11.76 -7.18 1.78
CA TRP A 33 -13.23 -7.17 1.80
C TRP A 33 -13.82 -7.19 0.38
N ALA A 34 -13.32 -6.36 -0.53
CA ALA A 34 -13.79 -6.30 -1.92
C ALA A 34 -13.57 -7.61 -2.69
N LEU A 35 -12.51 -8.35 -2.37
CA LEU A 35 -12.10 -9.57 -3.07
C LEU A 35 -12.62 -10.87 -2.41
N VAL A 36 -13.43 -10.79 -1.35
CA VAL A 36 -13.98 -11.99 -0.67
C VAL A 36 -14.65 -12.95 -1.65
N GLY A 37 -15.32 -12.44 -2.68
CA GLY A 37 -16.07 -13.25 -3.66
C GLY A 37 -15.28 -13.78 -4.86
N LEU A 38 -14.01 -13.44 -5.02
CA LEU A 38 -13.22 -13.76 -6.24
C LEU A 38 -12.39 -15.05 -6.14
N GLY A 39 -12.45 -15.77 -5.02
CA GLY A 39 -11.83 -17.09 -4.87
C GLY A 39 -11.80 -17.56 -3.43
N GLU A 40 -11.38 -18.79 -3.21
CA GLU A 40 -11.29 -19.39 -1.88
C GLU A 40 -10.14 -18.81 -1.05
N SER A 41 -10.32 -18.78 0.26
CA SER A 41 -9.32 -18.32 1.23
C SER A 41 -8.41 -19.43 1.74
N ASN A 42 -8.47 -20.62 1.14
CA ASN A 42 -7.65 -21.76 1.51
C ASN A 42 -7.05 -22.36 0.24
N GLN A 43 -5.75 -22.16 0.03
CA GLN A 43 -5.02 -22.70 -1.12
C GLN A 43 -4.86 -24.24 -1.09
N TYR A 44 -5.04 -24.90 0.05
CA TYR A 44 -4.87 -26.35 0.21
C TYR A 44 -6.20 -27.11 0.09
N GLN A 45 -6.97 -26.84 -0.96
CA GLN A 45 -8.21 -27.56 -1.22
C GLN A 45 -8.00 -28.72 -2.18
N GLU A 46 -8.77 -29.79 -1.95
CA GLU A 46 -8.76 -31.03 -2.73
C GLU A 46 -9.28 -30.83 -4.17
N ASN A 47 -10.09 -29.78 -4.39
CA ASN A 47 -10.60 -29.38 -5.70
C ASN A 47 -9.86 -28.15 -6.23
N ASN A 48 -9.42 -28.23 -7.49
CA ASN A 48 -8.40 -27.34 -8.03
C ASN A 48 -8.97 -25.95 -8.43
N THR A 49 -8.76 -24.91 -7.60
CA THR A 49 -9.22 -23.53 -7.84
C THR A 49 -8.12 -22.56 -8.29
N ILE A 50 -7.03 -23.08 -8.88
CA ILE A 50 -5.86 -22.30 -9.35
C ILE A 50 -6.29 -21.04 -10.13
N VAL A 51 -7.24 -21.15 -11.07
CA VAL A 51 -7.65 -20.01 -11.91
C VAL A 51 -8.32 -18.91 -11.08
N SER A 52 -9.24 -19.26 -10.18
CA SER A 52 -9.93 -18.27 -9.33
C SER A 52 -8.95 -17.58 -8.40
N ASN A 53 -8.01 -18.32 -7.82
CA ASN A 53 -6.97 -17.77 -6.97
C ASN A 53 -6.02 -16.86 -7.76
N TRP A 54 -5.65 -17.22 -9.00
CA TRP A 54 -4.88 -16.33 -9.87
C TRP A 54 -5.61 -15.03 -10.21
N VAL A 55 -6.92 -15.11 -10.48
CA VAL A 55 -7.74 -13.91 -10.72
C VAL A 55 -7.80 -13.03 -9.47
N LYS A 56 -7.97 -13.62 -8.29
CA LYS A 56 -7.96 -12.91 -7.00
C LYS A 56 -6.61 -12.22 -6.74
N ALA A 57 -5.50 -12.89 -7.01
CA ALA A 57 -4.16 -12.33 -6.87
C ALA A 57 -3.93 -11.16 -7.85
N MET A 58 -4.30 -11.33 -9.11
CA MET A 58 -4.18 -10.28 -10.12
C MET A 58 -5.06 -9.08 -9.81
N ALA A 59 -6.31 -9.32 -9.42
CA ALA A 59 -7.22 -8.26 -9.00
C ALA A 59 -6.64 -7.48 -7.81
N PHE A 60 -6.11 -8.17 -6.80
CA PHE A 60 -5.45 -7.54 -5.66
C PHE A 60 -4.29 -6.64 -6.08
N VAL A 61 -3.34 -7.17 -6.86
CA VAL A 61 -2.16 -6.41 -7.30
C VAL A 61 -2.55 -5.19 -8.13
N VAL A 62 -3.48 -5.34 -9.08
CA VAL A 62 -3.91 -4.24 -9.95
C VAL A 62 -4.65 -3.16 -9.16
N LEU A 63 -5.61 -3.55 -8.30
CA LEU A 63 -6.35 -2.60 -7.48
C LEU A 63 -5.44 -1.90 -6.46
N HIS A 64 -4.52 -2.64 -5.85
CA HIS A 64 -3.55 -2.08 -4.92
C HIS A 64 -2.63 -1.08 -5.62
N LEU A 65 -2.15 -1.40 -6.81
CA LEU A 65 -1.37 -0.48 -7.64
C LEU A 65 -2.17 0.78 -7.99
N ALA A 66 -3.45 0.63 -8.37
CA ALA A 66 -4.32 1.76 -8.66
C ALA A 66 -4.51 2.67 -7.43
N LEU A 67 -4.70 2.09 -6.24
CA LEU A 67 -4.76 2.84 -4.97
C LEU A 67 -3.44 3.56 -4.68
N ALA A 68 -2.30 2.88 -4.86
CA ALA A 68 -0.98 3.45 -4.63
C ALA A 68 -0.69 4.63 -5.58
N ILE A 69 -1.06 4.51 -6.86
CA ILE A 69 -0.93 5.59 -7.84
C ILE A 69 -1.89 6.75 -7.49
N GLY A 70 -3.13 6.46 -7.10
CA GLY A 70 -4.09 7.47 -6.66
C GLY A 70 -3.58 8.25 -5.44
N ALA A 71 -3.05 7.53 -4.45
CA ALA A 71 -2.41 8.14 -3.28
C ALA A 71 -1.19 8.99 -3.68
N LEU A 72 -0.34 8.48 -4.59
CA LEU A 72 0.80 9.23 -5.12
C LEU A 72 0.36 10.54 -5.79
N MET A 73 -0.71 10.53 -6.59
CA MET A 73 -1.26 11.74 -7.22
C MET A 73 -1.78 12.75 -6.18
N VAL A 74 -2.55 12.29 -5.20
CA VAL A 74 -3.10 13.15 -4.12
C VAL A 74 -1.98 13.76 -3.30
N VAL A 75 -0.96 12.97 -2.94
CA VAL A 75 0.20 13.42 -2.17
C VAL A 75 1.09 14.34 -3.00
N SER A 76 1.33 14.03 -4.27
CA SER A 76 2.11 14.87 -5.19
C SER A 76 1.53 16.28 -5.36
N ASN A 77 0.20 16.40 -5.31
CA ASN A 77 -0.50 17.68 -5.35
C ASN A 77 -0.40 18.48 -4.04
N ARG A 78 -0.13 17.83 -2.91
CA ARG A 78 -0.04 18.47 -1.58
C ARG A 78 1.38 18.67 -1.07
N VAL A 79 2.36 17.92 -1.58
CA VAL A 79 3.71 17.86 -1.01
C VAL A 79 4.71 18.76 -1.76
N PRO A 80 5.44 19.65 -1.04
CA PRO A 80 6.50 20.48 -1.62
C PRO A 80 7.60 19.64 -2.29
N ARG A 81 8.19 20.15 -3.38
CA ARG A 81 9.19 19.47 -4.24
C ARG A 81 10.31 18.71 -3.50
N GLN A 82 10.72 19.24 -2.35
CA GLN A 82 11.75 18.71 -1.46
C GLN A 82 11.49 17.29 -0.92
N TYR A 83 10.24 16.86 -0.75
CA TYR A 83 9.91 15.53 -0.20
C TYR A 83 9.49 14.49 -1.28
N ARG A 84 9.47 14.87 -2.56
CA ARG A 84 9.03 13.99 -3.66
C ARG A 84 9.85 12.70 -3.77
N GLY A 85 11.16 12.79 -3.54
CA GLY A 85 12.05 11.61 -3.56
C GLY A 85 11.80 10.63 -2.41
N GLN A 86 11.19 11.08 -1.31
CA GLN A 86 10.79 10.20 -0.21
C GLN A 86 9.48 9.48 -0.56
N VAL A 87 8.49 10.20 -1.11
CA VAL A 87 7.21 9.62 -1.55
C VAL A 87 7.42 8.54 -2.62
N GLN A 88 8.34 8.77 -3.56
CA GLN A 88 8.65 7.78 -4.60
C GLN A 88 9.28 6.50 -4.03
N ARG A 89 10.11 6.60 -2.98
CA ARG A 89 10.63 5.41 -2.27
C ARG A 89 9.51 4.63 -1.58
N TRP A 90 8.58 5.31 -0.91
CA TRP A 90 7.42 4.68 -0.29
C TRP A 90 6.52 3.97 -1.30
N PHE A 91 6.37 4.52 -2.50
CA PHE A 91 5.64 3.85 -3.58
C PHE A 91 6.28 2.52 -3.98
N TYR A 92 7.61 2.46 -4.14
CA TYR A 92 8.30 1.20 -4.42
C TYR A 92 8.18 0.19 -3.26
N VAL A 93 8.17 0.67 -2.01
CA VAL A 93 7.93 -0.18 -0.84
C VAL A 93 6.51 -0.75 -0.85
N ALA A 94 5.47 0.04 -1.14
CA ALA A 94 4.10 -0.45 -1.31
C ALA A 94 4.01 -1.50 -2.44
N LEU A 95 4.69 -1.26 -3.55
CA LEU A 95 4.73 -2.22 -4.65
C LEU A 95 5.28 -3.58 -4.19
N LEU A 96 6.40 -3.58 -3.47
CA LEU A 96 6.98 -4.80 -2.91
C LEU A 96 6.03 -5.44 -1.87
N LEU A 97 5.43 -4.61 -1.00
CA LEU A 97 4.53 -5.06 0.04
C LEU A 97 3.28 -5.74 -0.54
N SER A 98 2.79 -5.29 -1.69
CA SER A 98 1.63 -5.89 -2.37
C SER A 98 1.83 -7.39 -2.63
N PHE A 99 3.05 -7.81 -2.99
CA PHE A 99 3.38 -9.23 -3.18
C PHE A 99 3.47 -9.98 -1.84
N VAL A 100 4.00 -9.34 -0.79
CA VAL A 100 4.06 -9.93 0.55
C VAL A 100 2.66 -10.12 1.13
N LEU A 101 1.76 -9.16 0.90
CA LEU A 101 0.38 -9.18 1.34
C LEU A 101 -0.49 -10.21 0.62
N LEU A 102 -0.01 -10.80 -0.48
CA LEU A 102 -0.67 -11.98 -1.07
C LEU A 102 -0.61 -13.18 -0.12
N ILE A 103 0.47 -13.36 0.66
CA ILE A 103 0.61 -14.49 1.58
C ILE A 103 -0.55 -14.58 2.58
N PRO A 104 -0.89 -13.53 3.35
CA PRO A 104 -2.03 -13.57 4.28
C PRO A 104 -3.40 -13.47 3.58
N LEU A 105 -3.45 -13.20 2.27
CA LEU A 105 -4.71 -13.13 1.52
C LEU A 105 -5.24 -14.53 1.13
N PHE A 106 -4.36 -15.53 1.10
CA PHE A 106 -4.56 -16.88 0.60
C PHE A 106 -4.38 -17.96 1.67
#